data_AF-A0A6M0QTC7-F1
#
_entry.id   AF-A0A6M0QTC7-F1
#
_cell.length_a   1.000
_cell.length_b   1.000
_cell.length_c   1.000
_cell.angle_alpha   90.00
_cell.angle_beta   90.00
_cell.angle_gamma   90.00
#
_symmetry.space_group_name_H-M   'P 1'
#
loop_
_entity.id
_entity.type
_entity.pdbx_description
1 polymer ?
#
loop_
_entity_poly.entity_id
_entity_poly.type
_entity_poly.pdbx_seq_one_letter_code
_entity_poly.pdbx_strand_id
1 'polypeptide(L)'
;MGLSRRRDSSMIWPGFVDAVTTLLMVMMFVLTIFTVMQAVLRDTITTQGNELAELNAQVAQLADALGLERARADSLQASLTNAEDRIGDFEIQVRGLLDERDAALGDVARLGDEKSALEAALAGARSEIDAAAEAARLAAARREALEALVADLQAKGKADAAALVAAEAKISEAEAARLVDAAALAALRDKLKASDDELAALTLALEARRKEAEEVLTLLAAARAKPPEGAEKGTLLDVAKATLSEEQEKAIAAERKLALLNEQIAALRTQLGQLQGLLEASSARDAAAQVQLENLGSQLNAALAQVAAEQKRRAELEEAERKRLEAENADLARFRSEFFGQLSQVLAGREGVRVVGDRFVFSSEVLFTPGAADLAAEGRAQIAGVVATLTEVAGQIPPGIDWIIRVDGHTDNVPLSGAGAFADNWELSQARALSVVRYMVADLGFPPARLAATGFGEFQPVATGDSAEARAQNRRIELKLTER
;
A
#
# COMPACT_ATOMS: atom_id res chain seq x y z
N MET A 1 -60.29 53.49 162.16
CA MET A 1 -60.81 54.12 163.40
C MET A 1 -62.29 54.45 163.14
N GLY A 2 -63.21 54.21 164.07
CA GLY A 2 -64.67 54.20 163.81
C GLY A 2 -65.14 52.86 163.16
N LEU A 3 -66.25 52.19 163.51
CA LEU A 3 -67.60 52.51 164.06
C LEU A 3 -68.62 53.02 163.01
N SER A 4 -69.93 52.68 163.01
CA SER A 4 -70.67 51.44 163.40
C SER A 4 -72.20 51.56 163.12
N ARG A 5 -72.88 50.42 162.85
CA ARG A 5 -74.34 50.11 163.06
C ARG A 5 -75.49 50.68 162.16
N ARG A 6 -76.15 49.72 161.46
CA ARG A 6 -77.61 49.34 161.44
C ARG A 6 -78.75 50.28 160.95
N ARG A 7 -79.56 49.69 160.03
CA ARG A 7 -81.06 49.66 159.92
C ARG A 7 -81.80 50.94 159.46
N ASP A 8 -83.04 50.89 158.95
CA ASP A 8 -84.08 49.82 158.94
C ASP A 8 -85.01 49.81 157.67
N SER A 9 -85.80 48.73 157.50
CA SER A 9 -87.14 48.58 156.83
C SER A 9 -87.58 49.34 155.54
N SER A 10 -88.40 48.82 154.58
CA SER A 10 -88.97 47.47 154.32
C SER A 10 -89.87 47.42 153.05
N MET A 11 -89.89 46.28 152.31
CA MET A 11 -90.99 45.76 151.42
C MET A 11 -91.36 46.59 150.14
N ILE A 12 -91.84 46.09 148.98
CA ILE A 12 -92.08 44.77 148.29
C ILE A 12 -92.31 45.11 146.77
N TRP A 13 -92.30 44.30 145.68
CA TRP A 13 -92.51 42.86 145.34
C TRP A 13 -91.76 42.48 144.02
N PRO A 14 -91.54 41.18 143.68
CA PRO A 14 -90.94 40.73 142.40
C PRO A 14 -91.78 39.69 141.59
N GLY A 15 -91.34 39.28 140.38
CA GLY A 15 -91.98 38.14 139.68
C GLY A 15 -91.51 37.76 138.26
N PHE A 16 -92.12 38.36 137.23
CA PHE A 16 -92.38 37.65 135.96
C PHE A 16 -91.38 37.88 134.79
N VAL A 17 -90.50 38.88 134.86
CA VAL A 17 -89.70 39.31 133.69
C VAL A 17 -88.60 38.30 133.30
N ASP A 18 -88.02 37.60 134.28
CA ASP A 18 -86.75 36.87 134.14
C ASP A 18 -86.84 35.58 133.31
N ALA A 19 -88.03 34.96 133.24
CA ALA A 19 -88.27 33.75 132.44
C ALA A 19 -88.38 34.04 130.93
N VAL A 20 -88.80 35.25 130.55
CA VAL A 20 -88.95 35.64 129.14
C VAL A 20 -87.63 36.14 128.56
N THR A 21 -86.84 36.87 129.34
CA THR A 21 -85.49 37.32 128.95
C THR A 21 -84.52 36.16 128.76
N THR A 22 -84.54 35.16 129.66
CA THR A 22 -83.70 33.97 129.53
C THR A 22 -84.05 33.13 128.30
N LEU A 23 -85.35 32.92 128.01
CA LEU A 23 -85.77 32.19 126.81
C LEU A 23 -85.44 32.96 125.50
N LEU A 24 -85.55 34.30 125.50
CA LEU A 24 -85.08 35.14 124.39
C LEU A 24 -83.56 35.04 124.20
N MET A 25 -82.77 35.06 125.27
CA MET A 25 -81.31 34.89 125.19
C MET A 25 -80.93 33.53 124.59
N VAL A 26 -81.58 32.43 125.02
CA VAL A 26 -81.32 31.10 124.46
C VAL A 26 -81.73 31.03 122.98
N MET A 27 -82.87 31.61 122.60
CA MET A 27 -83.31 31.61 121.19
C MET A 27 -82.38 32.46 120.30
N MET A 28 -81.94 33.63 120.78
CA MET A 28 -80.92 34.41 120.06
C MET A 28 -79.59 33.68 119.99
N PHE A 29 -79.15 33.01 121.06
CA PHE A 29 -77.90 32.24 121.08
C PHE A 29 -77.91 31.08 120.07
N VAL A 30 -79.01 30.32 119.99
CA VAL A 30 -79.19 29.27 118.97
C VAL A 30 -79.24 29.85 117.56
N LEU A 31 -79.94 30.98 117.35
CA LEU A 31 -79.92 31.68 116.07
C LEU A 31 -78.53 32.21 115.69
N THR A 32 -77.74 32.72 116.65
CA THR A 32 -76.37 33.19 116.42
C THR A 32 -75.42 32.03 116.11
N ILE A 33 -75.53 30.90 116.82
CA ILE A 33 -74.77 29.69 116.46
C ILE A 33 -75.17 29.21 115.05
N PHE A 34 -76.46 29.23 114.72
CA PHE A 34 -76.93 28.81 113.40
C PHE A 34 -76.45 29.75 112.28
N THR A 35 -76.50 31.08 112.46
CA THR A 35 -75.98 32.02 111.45
C THR A 35 -74.47 32.00 111.35
N VAL A 36 -73.73 31.80 112.44
CA VAL A 36 -72.27 31.57 112.40
C VAL A 36 -71.95 30.26 111.70
N MET A 37 -72.68 29.17 111.99
CA MET A 37 -72.45 27.88 111.31
C MET A 37 -72.85 27.94 109.83
N GLN A 38 -73.91 28.67 109.46
CA GLN A 38 -74.25 28.95 108.06
C GLN A 38 -73.23 29.87 107.38
N ALA A 39 -72.63 30.82 108.09
CA ALA A 39 -71.56 31.66 107.56
C ALA A 39 -70.31 30.82 107.29
N VAL A 40 -69.86 30.01 108.26
CA VAL A 40 -68.72 29.08 108.09
C VAL A 40 -69.00 28.05 106.99
N LEU A 41 -70.20 27.47 106.92
CA LEU A 41 -70.57 26.55 105.84
C LEU A 41 -70.57 27.25 104.48
N ARG A 42 -71.13 28.47 104.37
CA ARG A 42 -71.09 29.25 103.13
C ARG A 42 -69.65 29.59 102.74
N ASP A 43 -68.83 30.02 103.68
CA ASP A 43 -67.43 30.40 103.46
C ASP A 43 -66.58 29.20 103.02
N THR A 44 -66.75 28.03 103.67
CA THR A 44 -66.10 26.78 103.22
C THR A 44 -66.61 26.30 101.87
N ILE A 45 -67.92 26.38 101.57
CA ILE A 45 -68.46 26.00 100.25
C ILE A 45 -68.00 26.98 99.17
N THR A 46 -67.87 28.27 99.47
CA THR A 46 -67.34 29.28 98.54
C THR A 46 -65.83 29.11 98.33
N THR A 47 -65.07 28.80 99.38
CA THR A 47 -63.63 28.50 99.30
C THR A 47 -63.39 27.23 98.48
N GLN A 48 -64.08 26.12 98.80
CA GLN A 48 -64.02 24.88 98.02
C GLN A 48 -64.53 25.07 96.59
N GLY A 49 -65.53 25.92 96.37
CA GLY A 49 -66.00 26.28 95.03
C GLY A 49 -64.95 27.04 94.22
N ASN A 50 -64.20 27.94 94.85
CA ASN A 50 -63.08 28.65 94.23
C ASN A 50 -61.88 27.72 93.97
N GLU A 51 -61.52 26.87 94.93
CA GLU A 51 -60.49 25.83 94.78
C GLU A 51 -60.84 24.85 93.64
N LEU A 52 -62.10 24.42 93.54
CA LEU A 52 -62.59 23.60 92.42
C LEU A 52 -62.57 24.36 91.10
N ALA A 53 -62.88 25.66 91.08
CA ALA A 53 -62.80 26.47 89.86
C ALA A 53 -61.35 26.65 89.40
N GLU A 54 -60.41 26.91 90.33
CA GLU A 54 -58.99 27.00 90.03
C GLU A 54 -58.42 25.65 89.58
N LEU A 55 -58.74 24.56 90.27
CA LEU A 55 -58.30 23.20 89.89
C LEU A 55 -58.83 22.80 88.51
N ASN A 56 -60.09 23.14 88.17
CA ASN A 56 -60.62 22.94 86.82
C ASN A 56 -59.90 23.81 85.78
N ALA A 57 -59.53 25.05 86.11
CA ALA A 57 -58.74 25.91 85.22
C ALA A 57 -57.31 25.36 85.01
N GLN A 58 -56.66 24.86 86.06
CA GLN A 58 -55.36 24.18 85.97
C GLN A 58 -55.45 22.89 85.14
N VAL A 59 -56.49 22.08 85.33
CA VAL A 59 -56.75 20.87 84.53
C VAL A 59 -57.01 21.21 83.06
N ALA A 60 -57.74 22.29 82.77
CA ALA A 60 -57.94 22.77 81.40
C ALA A 60 -56.61 23.22 80.76
N GLN A 61 -55.81 24.03 81.45
CA GLN A 61 -54.48 24.46 80.97
C GLN A 61 -53.53 23.27 80.74
N LEU A 62 -53.56 22.25 81.61
CA LEU A 62 -52.79 21.02 81.42
C LEU A 62 -53.30 20.18 80.24
N ALA A 63 -54.61 20.17 79.98
CA ALA A 63 -55.20 19.50 78.82
C ALA A 63 -54.81 20.21 77.50
N ASP A 64 -54.86 21.54 77.47
CA ASP A 64 -54.42 22.35 76.32
C ASP A 64 -52.92 22.19 76.06
N ALA A 65 -52.08 22.24 77.10
CA ALA A 65 -50.64 22.02 76.99
C ALA A 65 -50.32 20.60 76.49
N LEU A 66 -51.01 19.58 77.01
CA LEU A 66 -50.88 18.20 76.53
C LEU A 66 -51.38 18.01 75.09
N GLY A 67 -52.39 18.78 74.67
CA GLY A 67 -52.85 18.85 73.28
C GLY A 67 -51.79 19.45 72.35
N LEU A 68 -51.14 20.54 72.76
CA LEU A 68 -50.05 21.18 72.03
C LEU A 68 -48.80 20.28 71.94
N GLU A 69 -48.43 19.59 73.01
CA GLU A 69 -47.30 18.64 72.97
C GLU A 69 -47.60 17.40 72.11
N ARG A 70 -48.85 16.91 72.08
CA ARG A 70 -49.27 15.88 71.13
C ARG A 70 -49.15 16.36 69.69
N ALA A 71 -49.69 17.53 69.36
CA ALA A 71 -49.60 18.10 68.02
C ALA A 71 -48.13 18.36 67.59
N ARG A 72 -47.24 18.70 68.53
CA ARG A 72 -45.79 18.78 68.30
C ARG A 72 -45.18 17.41 68.01
N ALA A 73 -45.51 16.38 68.80
CA ALA A 73 -45.05 15.02 68.59
C ALA A 73 -45.52 14.46 67.23
N ASP A 74 -46.79 14.66 66.88
CA ASP A 74 -47.37 14.24 65.59
C ASP A 74 -46.66 14.95 64.41
N SER A 75 -46.39 16.25 64.55
CA SER A 75 -45.67 17.04 63.53
C SER A 75 -44.20 16.64 63.40
N LEU A 76 -43.52 16.28 64.50
CA LEU A 76 -42.16 15.75 64.49
C LEU A 76 -42.11 14.34 63.88
N GLN A 77 -43.08 13.47 64.19
CA GLN A 77 -43.20 12.14 63.60
C GLN A 77 -43.41 12.21 62.08
N ALA A 78 -44.30 13.09 61.61
CA ALA A 78 -44.50 13.32 60.18
C ALA A 78 -43.25 13.89 59.49
N SER A 79 -42.48 14.75 60.20
CA SER A 79 -41.21 15.29 59.70
C SER A 79 -40.11 14.23 59.64
N LEU A 80 -40.09 13.29 60.60
CA LEU A 80 -39.17 12.16 60.63
C LEU A 80 -39.44 11.22 59.44
N THR A 81 -40.69 10.79 59.25
CA THR A 81 -41.04 9.91 58.12
C THR A 81 -40.76 10.57 56.77
N ASN A 82 -41.02 11.88 56.60
CA ASN A 82 -40.62 12.60 55.39
C ASN A 82 -39.08 12.62 55.18
N ALA A 83 -38.29 12.66 56.24
CA ALA A 83 -36.83 12.57 56.15
C ALA A 83 -36.37 11.14 55.84
N GLU A 84 -37.01 10.12 56.41
CA GLU A 84 -36.77 8.69 56.12
C GLU A 84 -37.08 8.36 54.65
N ASP A 85 -38.24 8.77 54.14
CA ASP A 85 -38.63 8.62 52.72
C ASP A 85 -37.58 9.25 51.79
N ARG A 86 -37.16 10.49 52.08
CA ARG A 86 -36.15 11.22 51.30
C ARG A 86 -34.76 10.60 51.37
N ILE A 87 -34.40 9.95 52.48
CA ILE A 87 -33.15 9.19 52.58
C ILE A 87 -33.23 7.95 51.69
N GLY A 88 -34.36 7.24 51.68
CA GLY A 88 -34.60 6.11 50.76
C GLY A 88 -34.48 6.51 49.29
N ASP A 89 -35.09 7.63 48.89
CA ASP A 89 -34.95 8.19 47.53
C ASP A 89 -33.49 8.50 47.18
N PHE A 90 -32.73 9.09 48.12
CA PHE A 90 -31.31 9.37 47.90
C PHE A 90 -30.45 8.10 47.84
N GLU A 91 -30.72 7.07 48.64
CA GLU A 91 -30.02 5.79 48.59
C GLU A 91 -30.26 5.06 47.26
N ILE A 92 -31.49 5.13 46.72
CA ILE A 92 -31.83 4.60 45.39
C ILE A 92 -31.08 5.37 44.29
N GLN A 93 -31.04 6.71 44.36
CA GLN A 93 -30.31 7.53 43.39
C GLN A 93 -28.79 7.28 43.44
N VAL A 94 -28.19 7.22 44.63
CA VAL A 94 -26.76 6.92 44.80
C VAL A 94 -26.43 5.54 44.27
N ARG A 95 -27.29 4.54 44.50
CA ARG A 95 -27.11 3.20 43.92
C ARG A 95 -27.15 3.23 42.40
N GLY A 96 -28.13 3.90 41.79
CA GLY A 96 -28.20 4.04 40.33
C GLY A 96 -26.94 4.66 39.74
N LEU A 97 -26.43 5.74 40.35
CA LEU A 97 -25.18 6.40 39.93
C LEU A 97 -23.92 5.53 40.13
N LEU A 98 -23.93 4.61 41.10
CA LEU A 98 -22.85 3.63 41.28
C LEU A 98 -22.90 2.53 40.21
N ASP A 99 -24.10 2.00 39.92
CA ASP A 99 -24.31 1.00 38.87
C ASP A 99 -23.97 1.59 37.47
N GLU A 100 -24.34 2.84 37.19
CA GLU A 100 -23.94 3.59 35.98
C GLU A 100 -22.43 3.83 35.89
N ARG A 101 -21.78 4.22 37.00
CA ARG A 101 -20.32 4.41 37.08
C ARG A 101 -19.59 3.11 36.74
N ASP A 102 -20.03 1.99 37.30
CA ASP A 102 -19.32 0.72 37.14
C ASP A 102 -19.54 0.10 35.75
N ALA A 103 -20.70 0.34 35.12
CA ALA A 103 -20.89 0.09 33.70
C ALA A 103 -19.93 0.94 32.83
N ALA A 104 -19.84 2.25 33.08
CA ALA A 104 -18.97 3.15 32.33
C ALA A 104 -17.46 2.81 32.50
N LEU A 105 -17.04 2.36 33.69
CA LEU A 105 -15.69 1.86 33.92
C LEU A 105 -15.41 0.56 33.14
N GLY A 106 -16.41 -0.32 33.01
CA GLY A 106 -16.33 -1.53 32.16
C GLY A 106 -16.15 -1.19 30.68
N ASP A 107 -16.91 -0.23 30.16
CA ASP A 107 -16.76 0.24 28.78
C ASP A 107 -15.42 0.95 28.53
N VAL A 108 -14.93 1.75 29.48
CA VAL A 108 -13.60 2.37 29.38
C VAL A 108 -12.48 1.32 29.35
N ALA A 109 -12.60 0.23 30.12
CA ALA A 109 -11.65 -0.88 30.07
C ALA A 109 -11.69 -1.59 28.70
N ARG A 110 -12.89 -1.96 28.22
CA ARG A 110 -13.09 -2.61 26.92
C ARG A 110 -12.55 -1.76 25.76
N LEU A 111 -12.83 -0.45 25.75
CA LEU A 111 -12.30 0.48 24.75
C LEU A 111 -10.77 0.63 24.83
N GLY A 112 -10.17 0.45 26.02
CA GLY A 112 -8.72 0.40 26.21
C GLY A 112 -8.08 -0.84 25.58
N ASP A 113 -8.70 -2.01 25.74
CA ASP A 113 -8.26 -3.27 25.13
C ASP A 113 -8.44 -3.24 23.59
N GLU A 114 -9.60 -2.80 23.10
CA GLU A 114 -9.89 -2.61 21.67
C GLU A 114 -8.88 -1.64 21.02
N LYS A 115 -8.60 -0.51 21.68
CA LYS A 115 -7.59 0.44 21.22
C LYS A 115 -6.20 -0.21 21.16
N SER A 116 -5.81 -0.95 22.19
CA SER A 116 -4.48 -1.59 22.26
C SER A 116 -4.31 -2.66 21.17
N ALA A 117 -5.37 -3.42 20.87
CA ALA A 117 -5.39 -4.35 19.75
C ALA A 117 -5.26 -3.64 18.39
N LEU A 118 -5.94 -2.50 18.20
CA LEU A 118 -5.83 -1.69 16.99
C LEU A 118 -4.44 -1.03 16.83
N GLU A 119 -3.82 -0.56 17.91
CA GLU A 119 -2.44 -0.02 17.89
C GLU A 119 -1.43 -1.13 17.52
N ALA A 120 -1.60 -2.35 18.02
CA ALA A 120 -0.78 -3.50 17.64
C ALA A 120 -0.99 -3.92 16.17
N ALA A 121 -2.23 -3.97 15.69
CA ALA A 121 -2.55 -4.28 14.30
C ALA A 121 -1.98 -3.23 13.32
N LEU A 122 -2.06 -1.95 13.68
CA LEU A 122 -1.47 -0.85 12.90
C LEU A 122 0.06 -0.91 12.86
N ALA A 123 0.72 -1.34 13.95
CA ALA A 123 2.15 -1.58 13.97
C ALA A 123 2.56 -2.75 13.05
N GLY A 124 1.80 -3.85 13.07
CA GLY A 124 1.98 -4.98 12.16
C GLY A 124 1.85 -4.57 10.68
N ALA A 125 0.73 -3.95 10.32
CA ALA A 125 0.47 -3.49 8.95
C ALA A 125 1.54 -2.50 8.43
N ARG A 126 2.06 -1.61 9.28
CA ARG A 126 3.19 -0.75 8.93
C ARG A 126 4.46 -1.55 8.63
N SER A 127 4.81 -2.52 9.48
CA SER A 127 5.97 -3.38 9.26
C SER A 127 5.85 -4.23 7.98
N GLU A 128 4.63 -4.65 7.61
CA GLU A 128 4.37 -5.36 6.36
C GLU A 128 4.52 -4.44 5.13
N ILE A 129 3.99 -3.21 5.21
CA ILE A 129 4.16 -2.19 4.16
C ILE A 129 5.62 -1.81 3.97
N ASP A 130 6.39 -1.61 5.05
CA ASP A 130 7.82 -1.29 4.98
C ASP A 130 8.61 -2.45 4.35
N ALA A 131 8.31 -3.70 4.72
CA ALA A 131 8.92 -4.88 4.12
C ALA A 131 8.57 -5.05 2.63
N ALA A 132 7.31 -4.79 2.25
CA ALA A 132 6.87 -4.83 0.85
C ALA A 132 7.53 -3.71 0.02
N ALA A 133 7.65 -2.49 0.57
CA ALA A 133 8.31 -1.37 -0.08
C ALA A 133 9.81 -1.64 -0.30
N GLU A 134 10.51 -2.24 0.66
CA GLU A 134 11.92 -2.61 0.51
C GLU A 134 12.10 -3.78 -0.48
N ALA A 135 11.20 -4.76 -0.49
CA ALA A 135 11.18 -5.81 -1.51
C ALA A 135 10.95 -5.24 -2.92
N ALA A 136 10.08 -4.23 -3.07
CA ALA A 136 9.85 -3.53 -4.33
C ALA A 136 11.08 -2.72 -4.79
N ARG A 137 11.77 -2.00 -3.89
CA ARG A 137 13.05 -1.33 -4.18
C ARG A 137 14.11 -2.32 -4.65
N LEU A 138 14.25 -3.45 -3.96
CA LEU A 138 15.19 -4.51 -4.32
C LEU A 138 14.87 -5.13 -5.69
N ALA A 139 13.58 -5.30 -6.02
CA ALA A 139 13.14 -5.76 -7.33
C ALA A 139 13.43 -4.74 -8.44
N ALA A 140 13.21 -3.44 -8.20
CA ALA A 140 13.53 -2.37 -9.14
C ALA A 140 15.03 -2.27 -9.41
N ALA A 141 15.88 -2.25 -8.36
CA ALA A 141 17.33 -2.22 -8.51
C ALA A 141 17.89 -3.46 -9.24
N ARG A 142 17.29 -4.64 -9.02
CA ARG A 142 17.60 -5.85 -9.81
C ARG A 142 17.22 -5.71 -11.28
N ARG A 143 16.07 -5.12 -11.59
CA ARG A 143 15.61 -4.87 -12.98
C ARG A 143 16.56 -3.92 -13.69
N GLU A 144 16.93 -2.81 -13.07
CA GLU A 144 17.89 -1.84 -13.59
C GLU A 144 19.28 -2.47 -13.85
N ALA A 145 19.79 -3.27 -12.90
CA ALA A 145 21.06 -3.98 -13.06
C ALA A 145 21.03 -5.00 -14.22
N LEU A 146 19.90 -5.68 -14.46
CA LEU A 146 19.73 -6.59 -15.59
C LEU A 146 19.60 -5.85 -16.93
N GLU A 147 18.92 -4.71 -16.97
CA GLU A 147 18.86 -3.85 -18.16
C GLU A 147 20.25 -3.30 -18.53
N ALA A 148 21.05 -2.88 -17.54
CA ALA A 148 22.43 -2.47 -17.73
C ALA A 148 23.33 -3.61 -18.25
N LEU A 149 23.18 -4.83 -17.72
CA LEU A 149 23.91 -6.02 -18.19
C LEU A 149 23.53 -6.39 -19.63
N VAL A 150 22.23 -6.33 -19.98
CA VAL A 150 21.77 -6.58 -21.36
C VAL A 150 22.31 -5.51 -22.32
N ALA A 151 22.39 -4.24 -21.90
CA ALA A 151 22.97 -3.17 -22.70
C ALA A 151 24.48 -3.37 -22.94
N ASP A 152 25.25 -3.77 -21.92
CA ASP A 152 26.68 -4.10 -22.03
C ASP A 152 26.93 -5.32 -22.94
N LEU A 153 26.15 -6.40 -22.79
CA LEU A 153 26.24 -7.57 -23.68
C LEU A 153 25.88 -7.23 -25.13
N GLN A 154 24.88 -6.37 -25.36
CA GLN A 154 24.56 -5.87 -26.71
C GLN A 154 25.64 -4.93 -27.28
N ALA A 155 26.32 -4.15 -26.44
CA ALA A 155 27.44 -3.31 -26.87
C ALA A 155 28.66 -4.17 -27.27
N LYS A 156 28.97 -5.19 -26.48
CA LYS A 156 30.01 -6.19 -26.78
C LYS A 156 29.70 -6.94 -28.08
N GLY A 157 28.50 -7.52 -28.22
CA GLY A 157 28.10 -8.21 -29.44
C GLY A 157 28.17 -7.33 -30.71
N LYS A 158 27.91 -6.02 -30.60
CA LYS A 158 28.11 -5.06 -31.71
C LYS A 158 29.60 -4.82 -32.01
N ALA A 159 30.45 -4.74 -31.00
CA ALA A 159 31.89 -4.61 -31.17
C ALA A 159 32.51 -5.87 -31.77
N ASP A 160 32.11 -7.05 -31.29
CA ASP A 160 32.57 -8.36 -31.78
C ASP A 160 32.14 -8.58 -33.23
N ALA A 161 30.89 -8.24 -33.59
CA ALA A 161 30.42 -8.30 -34.98
C ALA A 161 31.17 -7.33 -35.91
N ALA A 162 31.48 -6.10 -35.44
CA ALA A 162 32.28 -5.16 -36.21
C ALA A 162 33.74 -5.63 -36.37
N ALA A 163 34.31 -6.26 -35.34
CA ALA A 163 35.64 -6.86 -35.39
C ALA A 163 35.71 -8.08 -36.32
N LEU A 164 34.64 -8.90 -36.36
CA LEU A 164 34.48 -10.03 -37.29
C LEU A 164 34.56 -9.54 -38.75
N VAL A 165 33.70 -8.58 -39.12
CA VAL A 165 33.68 -7.99 -40.49
C VAL A 165 35.02 -7.34 -40.84
N ALA A 166 35.66 -6.65 -39.88
CA ALA A 166 36.98 -6.04 -40.09
C ALA A 166 38.14 -7.05 -40.20
N ALA A 167 37.96 -8.30 -39.75
CA ALA A 167 38.91 -9.40 -39.91
C ALA A 167 38.64 -10.19 -41.20
N GLU A 168 37.37 -10.46 -41.55
CA GLU A 168 36.98 -11.03 -42.84
C GLU A 168 37.50 -10.20 -44.02
N ALA A 169 37.36 -8.88 -43.95
CA ALA A 169 37.90 -7.96 -44.97
C ALA A 169 39.43 -8.10 -45.13
N LYS A 170 40.18 -8.21 -44.02
CA LYS A 170 41.64 -8.37 -44.05
C LYS A 170 42.09 -9.71 -44.60
N ILE A 171 41.36 -10.80 -44.33
CA ILE A 171 41.66 -12.11 -44.93
C ILE A 171 41.41 -12.07 -46.44
N SER A 172 40.34 -11.40 -46.89
CA SER A 172 40.07 -11.20 -48.32
C SER A 172 41.19 -10.41 -49.02
N GLU A 173 41.66 -9.32 -48.41
CA GLU A 173 42.82 -8.55 -48.92
C GLU A 173 44.11 -9.39 -48.93
N ALA A 174 44.37 -10.16 -47.88
CA ALA A 174 45.55 -11.03 -47.77
C ALA A 174 45.53 -12.17 -48.79
N GLU A 175 44.39 -12.83 -49.01
CA GLU A 175 44.26 -13.89 -50.01
C GLU A 175 44.40 -13.35 -51.44
N ALA A 176 43.87 -12.16 -51.73
CA ALA A 176 44.11 -11.49 -53.00
C ALA A 176 45.59 -11.18 -53.25
N ALA A 177 46.32 -10.70 -52.23
CA ALA A 177 47.78 -10.51 -52.32
C ALA A 177 48.52 -11.84 -52.51
N ARG A 178 48.14 -12.88 -51.76
CA ARG A 178 48.73 -14.23 -51.84
C ARG A 178 48.59 -14.85 -53.23
N LEU A 179 47.49 -14.58 -53.94
CA LEU A 179 47.30 -15.02 -55.33
C LEU A 179 48.26 -14.32 -56.31
N VAL A 180 48.54 -13.02 -56.09
CA VAL A 180 49.54 -12.27 -56.88
C VAL A 180 50.95 -12.79 -56.62
N ASP A 181 51.33 -12.99 -55.35
CA ASP A 181 52.64 -13.55 -54.98
C ASP A 181 52.84 -14.98 -55.51
N ALA A 182 51.80 -15.82 -55.46
CA ALA A 182 51.85 -17.16 -56.04
C ALA A 182 52.03 -17.14 -57.57
N ALA A 183 51.38 -16.22 -58.28
CA ALA A 183 51.56 -16.03 -59.71
C ALA A 183 52.96 -15.51 -60.07
N ALA A 184 53.51 -14.58 -59.28
CA ALA A 184 54.88 -14.11 -59.43
C ALA A 184 55.92 -15.22 -59.17
N LEU A 185 55.70 -16.06 -58.14
CA LEU A 185 56.53 -17.22 -57.84
C LEU A 185 56.50 -18.26 -58.98
N ALA A 186 55.34 -18.50 -59.59
CA ALA A 186 55.21 -19.37 -60.76
C ALA A 186 56.00 -18.82 -61.96
N ALA A 187 55.79 -17.55 -62.33
CA ALA A 187 56.49 -16.90 -63.43
C ALA A 187 58.02 -16.88 -63.24
N LEU A 188 58.51 -16.73 -62.00
CA LEU A 188 59.93 -16.83 -61.66
C LEU A 188 60.47 -18.28 -61.74
N ARG A 189 59.67 -19.30 -61.42
CA ARG A 189 60.04 -20.72 -61.60
C ARG A 189 60.16 -21.07 -63.09
N ASP A 190 59.21 -20.63 -63.91
CA ASP A 190 59.27 -20.83 -65.37
C ASP A 190 60.46 -20.09 -65.99
N LYS A 191 60.74 -18.85 -65.55
CA LYS A 191 61.91 -18.08 -65.98
C LYS A 191 63.23 -18.73 -65.54
N LEU A 192 63.33 -19.21 -64.29
CA LEU A 192 64.50 -19.94 -63.81
C LEU A 192 64.75 -21.18 -64.66
N LYS A 193 63.69 -21.97 -64.92
CA LYS A 193 63.78 -23.15 -65.78
C LYS A 193 64.29 -22.79 -67.18
N ALA A 194 63.73 -21.76 -67.82
CA ALA A 194 64.18 -21.33 -69.14
C ALA A 194 65.66 -20.87 -69.15
N SER A 195 66.15 -20.26 -68.07
CA SER A 195 67.57 -19.91 -67.92
C SER A 195 68.47 -21.14 -67.66
N ASP A 196 68.02 -22.11 -66.86
CA ASP A 196 68.73 -23.38 -66.67
C ASP A 196 68.79 -24.21 -67.99
N ASP A 197 67.69 -24.21 -68.77
CA ASP A 197 67.63 -24.82 -70.11
C ASP A 197 68.58 -24.12 -71.11
N GLU A 198 68.64 -22.77 -71.11
CA GLU A 198 69.61 -22.01 -71.92
C GLU A 198 71.06 -22.26 -71.49
N LEU A 199 71.31 -22.41 -70.19
CA LEU A 199 72.65 -22.71 -69.65
C LEU A 199 73.12 -24.10 -70.08
N ALA A 200 72.24 -25.10 -70.07
CA ALA A 200 72.54 -26.44 -70.59
C ALA A 200 72.89 -26.38 -72.09
N ALA A 201 72.10 -25.66 -72.89
CA ALA A 201 72.35 -25.49 -74.33
C ALA A 201 73.68 -24.76 -74.62
N LEU A 202 74.00 -23.69 -73.87
CA LEU A 202 75.26 -22.97 -74.02
C LEU A 202 76.47 -23.79 -73.59
N THR A 203 76.34 -24.62 -72.56
CA THR A 203 77.41 -25.51 -72.09
C THR A 203 77.72 -26.57 -73.16
N LEU A 204 76.69 -27.22 -73.70
CA LEU A 204 76.84 -28.24 -74.75
C LEU A 204 77.40 -27.64 -76.06
N ALA A 205 77.01 -26.41 -76.40
CA ALA A 205 77.59 -25.68 -77.53
C ALA A 205 79.07 -25.27 -77.31
N LEU A 206 79.47 -24.98 -76.06
CA LEU A 206 80.88 -24.72 -75.71
C LEU A 206 81.72 -26.00 -75.82
N GLU A 207 81.20 -27.14 -75.36
CA GLU A 207 81.86 -28.44 -75.49
C GLU A 207 82.06 -28.85 -76.96
N ALA A 208 81.04 -28.65 -77.81
CA ALA A 208 81.13 -28.88 -79.24
C ALA A 208 82.25 -28.03 -79.89
N ARG A 209 82.29 -26.72 -79.62
CA ARG A 209 83.35 -25.83 -80.13
C ARG A 209 84.74 -26.15 -79.60
N ARG A 210 84.86 -26.56 -78.33
CA ARG A 210 86.15 -27.02 -77.78
C ARG A 210 86.67 -28.24 -78.54
N LYS A 211 85.79 -29.19 -78.87
CA LYS A 211 86.13 -30.36 -79.69
C LYS A 211 86.52 -29.98 -81.13
N GLU A 212 85.77 -29.07 -81.76
CA GLU A 212 86.13 -28.53 -83.10
C GLU A 212 87.50 -27.83 -83.08
N ALA A 213 87.82 -27.06 -82.03
CA ALA A 213 89.12 -26.43 -81.85
C ALA A 213 90.25 -27.46 -81.61
N GLU A 214 90.00 -28.55 -80.88
CA GLU A 214 90.95 -29.66 -80.70
C GLU A 214 91.20 -30.42 -82.03
N GLU A 215 90.17 -30.61 -82.86
CA GLU A 215 90.29 -31.18 -84.21
C GLU A 215 91.10 -30.25 -85.14
N VAL A 216 90.87 -28.94 -85.11
CA VAL A 216 91.69 -27.95 -85.83
C VAL A 216 93.15 -27.92 -85.32
N LEU A 217 93.37 -28.02 -84.01
CA LEU A 217 94.70 -28.06 -83.40
C LEU A 217 95.49 -29.33 -83.79
N THR A 218 94.82 -30.49 -83.82
CA THR A 218 95.46 -31.76 -84.24
C THR A 218 95.75 -31.79 -85.73
N LEU A 219 94.89 -31.22 -86.58
CA LEU A 219 95.18 -30.99 -88.00
C LEU A 219 96.37 -30.04 -88.20
N LEU A 220 96.45 -28.93 -87.45
CA LEU A 220 97.59 -28.02 -87.45
C LEU A 220 98.90 -28.69 -87.01
N ALA A 221 98.84 -29.59 -86.02
CA ALA A 221 99.99 -30.36 -85.57
C ALA A 221 100.46 -31.35 -86.65
N ALA A 222 99.54 -32.08 -87.29
CA ALA A 222 99.84 -32.99 -88.39
C ALA A 222 100.47 -32.27 -89.60
N ALA A 223 99.92 -31.12 -89.99
CA ALA A 223 100.43 -30.29 -91.09
C ALA A 223 101.83 -29.71 -90.82
N ARG A 224 102.19 -29.51 -89.54
CA ARG A 224 103.57 -29.14 -89.13
C ARG A 224 104.52 -30.35 -89.14
N ALA A 225 104.03 -31.54 -88.80
CA ALA A 225 104.85 -32.74 -88.65
C ALA A 225 105.25 -33.40 -89.99
N LYS A 226 104.39 -33.33 -91.03
CA LYS A 226 104.67 -33.91 -92.35
C LYS A 226 104.35 -32.92 -93.47
N PRO A 227 105.33 -32.13 -93.96
CA PRO A 227 105.08 -31.01 -94.85
C PRO A 227 104.84 -31.44 -96.31
N PRO A 228 103.83 -30.89 -97.01
CA PRO A 228 103.79 -30.89 -98.47
C PRO A 228 104.76 -29.83 -99.05
N GLU A 229 105.14 -30.01 -100.31
CA GLU A 229 106.02 -29.10 -101.05
C GLU A 229 105.19 -28.11 -101.90
N GLY A 230 105.28 -26.80 -101.63
CA GLY A 230 104.62 -25.78 -102.43
C GLY A 230 104.20 -24.51 -101.67
N ALA A 231 103.80 -23.48 -102.42
CA ALA A 231 103.34 -22.20 -101.87
C ALA A 231 101.99 -22.28 -101.13
N GLU A 232 101.16 -23.26 -101.48
CA GLU A 232 99.84 -23.56 -100.86
C GLU A 232 99.95 -23.88 -99.35
N LYS A 233 101.16 -24.22 -98.88
CA LYS A 233 101.48 -24.47 -97.47
C LYS A 233 101.29 -23.24 -96.58
N GLY A 234 101.47 -22.03 -97.11
CA GLY A 234 101.26 -20.79 -96.35
C GLY A 234 99.77 -20.55 -96.10
N THR A 235 98.99 -20.49 -97.18
CA THR A 235 97.56 -20.16 -97.16
C THR A 235 96.74 -21.11 -96.29
N LEU A 236 96.95 -22.43 -96.39
CA LEU A 236 96.24 -23.41 -95.57
C LEU A 236 96.54 -23.27 -94.07
N LEU A 237 97.81 -22.98 -93.73
CA LEU A 237 98.25 -22.89 -92.34
C LEU A 237 97.84 -21.55 -91.69
N ASP A 238 97.71 -20.48 -92.50
CA ASP A 238 97.17 -19.20 -92.05
C ASP A 238 95.63 -19.20 -91.96
N VAL A 239 94.93 -19.89 -92.86
CA VAL A 239 93.48 -20.16 -92.73
C VAL A 239 93.19 -20.94 -91.45
N ALA A 240 93.93 -22.02 -91.17
CA ALA A 240 93.71 -22.81 -89.95
C ALA A 240 94.01 -22.02 -88.66
N LYS A 241 94.98 -21.09 -88.66
CA LYS A 241 95.18 -20.12 -87.55
C LYS A 241 93.99 -19.17 -87.40
N ALA A 242 93.46 -18.65 -88.51
CA ALA A 242 92.34 -17.72 -88.49
C ALA A 242 91.09 -18.40 -87.91
N THR A 243 90.73 -19.59 -88.38
CA THR A 243 89.62 -20.39 -87.83
C THR A 243 89.80 -20.70 -86.35
N LEU A 244 91.02 -21.08 -85.92
CA LEU A 244 91.31 -21.32 -84.50
C LEU A 244 91.16 -20.05 -83.65
N SER A 245 91.59 -18.89 -84.15
CA SER A 245 91.41 -17.60 -83.48
C SER A 245 89.93 -17.21 -83.38
N GLU A 246 89.17 -17.44 -84.45
CA GLU A 246 87.73 -17.16 -84.51
C GLU A 246 86.95 -18.03 -83.51
N GLU A 247 87.26 -19.33 -83.41
CA GLU A 247 86.65 -20.21 -82.39
C GLU A 247 87.12 -19.90 -80.96
N GLN A 248 88.35 -19.42 -80.77
CA GLN A 248 88.79 -18.91 -79.45
C GLN A 248 88.01 -17.67 -79.01
N GLU A 249 87.78 -16.70 -79.91
CA GLU A 249 86.94 -15.53 -79.59
C GLU A 249 85.48 -15.93 -79.33
N LYS A 250 84.91 -16.84 -80.13
CA LYS A 250 83.57 -17.42 -79.93
C LYS A 250 83.45 -18.19 -78.61
N ALA A 251 84.49 -18.92 -78.19
CA ALA A 251 84.52 -19.62 -76.91
C ALA A 251 84.57 -18.63 -75.73
N ILE A 252 85.45 -17.63 -75.78
CA ILE A 252 85.54 -16.58 -74.74
C ILE A 252 84.22 -15.80 -74.64
N ALA A 253 83.54 -15.53 -75.76
CA ALA A 253 82.22 -14.90 -75.77
C ALA A 253 81.14 -15.79 -75.12
N ALA A 254 81.17 -17.11 -75.38
CA ALA A 254 80.25 -18.07 -74.78
C ALA A 254 80.50 -18.26 -73.27
N GLU A 255 81.77 -18.33 -72.83
CA GLU A 255 82.13 -18.39 -71.41
C GLU A 255 81.69 -17.14 -70.64
N ARG A 256 81.84 -15.95 -71.24
CA ARG A 256 81.29 -14.70 -70.66
C ARG A 256 79.75 -14.74 -70.55
N LYS A 257 79.05 -15.29 -71.55
CA LYS A 257 77.59 -15.45 -71.49
C LYS A 257 77.17 -16.46 -70.42
N LEU A 258 77.89 -17.58 -70.28
CA LEU A 258 77.67 -18.55 -69.21
C LEU A 258 77.88 -17.95 -67.82
N ALA A 259 78.92 -17.12 -67.62
CA ALA A 259 79.14 -16.43 -66.35
C ALA A 259 77.96 -15.49 -65.98
N LEU A 260 77.52 -14.65 -66.93
CA LEU A 260 76.38 -13.76 -66.75
C LEU A 260 75.07 -14.52 -66.49
N LEU A 261 74.86 -15.65 -67.17
CA LEU A 261 73.65 -16.46 -67.00
C LEU A 261 73.63 -17.17 -65.63
N ASN A 262 74.78 -17.65 -65.14
CA ASN A 262 74.92 -18.17 -63.77
C ASN A 262 74.60 -17.11 -62.71
N GLU A 263 75.06 -15.86 -62.90
CA GLU A 263 74.74 -14.74 -62.00
C GLU A 263 73.23 -14.44 -61.99
N GLN A 264 72.59 -14.43 -63.16
CA GLN A 264 71.14 -14.26 -63.28
C GLN A 264 70.36 -15.42 -62.63
N ILE A 265 70.82 -16.66 -62.79
CA ILE A 265 70.23 -17.85 -62.16
C ILE A 265 70.36 -17.79 -60.62
N ALA A 266 71.50 -17.33 -60.10
CA ALA A 266 71.70 -17.14 -58.65
C ALA A 266 70.78 -16.03 -58.09
N ALA A 267 70.60 -14.93 -58.83
CA ALA A 267 69.66 -13.87 -58.47
C ALA A 267 68.19 -14.36 -58.48
N LEU A 268 67.78 -15.10 -59.53
CA LEU A 268 66.43 -15.69 -59.63
C LEU A 268 66.15 -16.69 -58.50
N ARG A 269 67.11 -17.57 -58.17
CA ARG A 269 66.99 -18.50 -57.03
C ARG A 269 66.87 -17.77 -55.70
N THR A 270 67.57 -16.64 -55.52
CA THR A 270 67.46 -15.79 -54.33
C THR A 270 66.08 -15.13 -54.24
N GLN A 271 65.56 -14.56 -55.33
CA GLN A 271 64.23 -13.96 -55.40
C GLN A 271 63.11 -14.99 -55.14
N LEU A 272 63.24 -16.20 -55.68
CA LEU A 272 62.32 -17.31 -55.41
C LEU A 272 62.29 -17.71 -53.94
N GLY A 273 63.46 -17.80 -53.29
CA GLY A 273 63.55 -18.09 -51.85
C GLY A 273 62.89 -17.00 -50.99
N GLN A 274 63.08 -15.73 -51.35
CA GLN A 274 62.45 -14.59 -50.66
C GLN A 274 60.93 -14.61 -50.81
N LEU A 275 60.40 -14.77 -52.02
CA LEU A 275 58.95 -14.83 -52.26
C LEU A 275 58.30 -16.06 -51.63
N GLN A 276 58.96 -17.22 -51.67
CA GLN A 276 58.42 -18.40 -50.99
C GLN A 276 58.36 -18.21 -49.47
N GLY A 277 59.39 -17.63 -48.85
CA GLY A 277 59.37 -17.30 -47.42
C GLY A 277 58.29 -16.28 -47.04
N LEU A 278 58.01 -15.30 -47.91
CA LEU A 278 56.89 -14.37 -47.73
C LEU A 278 55.52 -15.07 -47.84
N LEU A 279 55.36 -15.97 -48.82
CA LEU A 279 54.14 -16.75 -49.03
C LEU A 279 53.82 -17.67 -47.84
N GLU A 280 54.84 -18.37 -47.33
CA GLU A 280 54.75 -19.21 -46.13
C GLU A 280 54.41 -18.37 -44.88
N ALA A 281 55.04 -17.21 -44.72
CA ALA A 281 54.76 -16.28 -43.62
C ALA A 281 53.36 -15.63 -43.69
N SER A 282 52.80 -15.41 -44.90
CA SER A 282 51.42 -14.95 -45.05
C SER A 282 50.44 -16.06 -44.67
N SER A 283 50.61 -17.26 -45.24
CA SER A 283 49.76 -18.42 -44.96
C SER A 283 49.65 -18.74 -43.45
N ALA A 284 50.75 -18.58 -42.71
CA ALA A 284 50.76 -18.73 -41.25
C ALA A 284 49.97 -17.65 -40.50
N ARG A 285 49.89 -16.41 -41.02
CA ARG A 285 49.05 -15.33 -40.48
C ARG A 285 47.58 -15.54 -40.81
N ASP A 286 47.29 -15.97 -42.03
CA ASP A 286 45.93 -16.24 -42.51
C ASP A 286 45.28 -17.35 -41.64
N ALA A 287 46.02 -18.43 -41.37
CA ALA A 287 45.58 -19.50 -40.47
C ALA A 287 45.35 -19.01 -39.02
N ALA A 288 46.19 -18.11 -38.51
CA ALA A 288 46.00 -17.52 -37.18
C ALA A 288 44.78 -16.58 -37.12
N ALA A 289 44.53 -15.80 -38.18
CA ALA A 289 43.36 -14.93 -38.30
C ALA A 289 42.06 -15.73 -38.43
N GLN A 290 42.06 -16.84 -39.16
CA GLN A 290 40.93 -17.76 -39.26
C GLN A 290 40.52 -18.31 -37.89
N VAL A 291 41.49 -18.75 -37.08
CA VAL A 291 41.24 -19.21 -35.70
C VAL A 291 40.71 -18.06 -34.82
N GLN A 292 41.14 -16.82 -35.03
CA GLN A 292 40.57 -15.67 -34.31
C GLN A 292 39.12 -15.38 -34.71
N LEU A 293 38.76 -15.50 -36.00
CA LEU A 293 37.38 -15.38 -36.47
C LEU A 293 36.46 -16.46 -35.86
N GLU A 294 36.89 -17.72 -35.83
CA GLU A 294 36.11 -18.82 -35.22
C GLU A 294 35.87 -18.56 -33.72
N ASN A 295 36.89 -18.07 -33.00
CA ASN A 295 36.76 -17.70 -31.60
C ASN A 295 35.78 -16.52 -31.41
N LEU A 296 35.91 -15.43 -32.19
CA LEU A 296 34.98 -14.29 -32.12
C LEU A 296 33.54 -14.69 -32.45
N GLY A 297 33.34 -15.51 -33.50
CA GLY A 297 32.02 -16.03 -33.87
C GLY A 297 31.41 -16.90 -32.76
N SER A 298 32.22 -17.70 -32.06
CA SER A 298 31.74 -18.47 -30.90
C SER A 298 31.32 -17.58 -29.72
N GLN A 299 32.08 -16.51 -29.45
CA GLN A 299 31.81 -15.56 -28.36
C GLN A 299 30.55 -14.72 -28.66
N LEU A 300 30.42 -14.21 -29.89
CA LEU A 300 29.24 -13.48 -30.35
C LEU A 300 27.97 -14.34 -30.25
N ASN A 301 28.01 -15.59 -30.70
CA ASN A 301 26.88 -16.51 -30.59
C ASN A 301 26.50 -16.80 -29.12
N ALA A 302 27.50 -16.94 -28.23
CA ALA A 302 27.25 -17.11 -26.80
C ALA A 302 26.61 -15.86 -26.15
N ALA A 303 27.10 -14.66 -26.50
CA ALA A 303 26.55 -13.39 -26.01
C ALA A 303 25.10 -13.16 -26.49
N LEU A 304 24.82 -13.45 -27.78
CA LEU A 304 23.47 -13.38 -28.34
C LEU A 304 22.51 -14.37 -27.63
N ALA A 305 22.96 -15.59 -27.34
CA ALA A 305 22.18 -16.57 -26.60
C ALA A 305 21.88 -16.12 -25.15
N GLN A 306 22.84 -15.49 -24.47
CA GLN A 306 22.63 -14.91 -23.13
C GLN A 306 21.61 -13.76 -23.14
N VAL A 307 21.71 -12.83 -24.10
CA VAL A 307 20.76 -11.72 -24.25
C VAL A 307 19.34 -12.25 -24.52
N ALA A 308 19.19 -13.25 -25.40
CA ALA A 308 17.90 -13.86 -25.70
C ALA A 308 17.29 -14.60 -24.47
N ALA A 309 18.13 -15.27 -23.67
CA ALA A 309 17.68 -15.95 -22.46
C ALA A 309 17.16 -14.97 -21.39
N GLU A 310 17.86 -13.85 -21.16
CA GLU A 310 17.45 -12.87 -20.15
C GLU A 310 16.22 -12.06 -20.60
N GLN A 311 16.11 -11.74 -21.90
CA GLN A 311 14.90 -11.14 -22.47
C GLN A 311 13.68 -12.07 -22.34
N LYS A 312 13.84 -13.38 -22.57
CA LYS A 312 12.77 -14.37 -22.35
C LYS A 312 12.36 -14.43 -20.88
N ARG A 313 13.32 -14.45 -19.97
CA ARG A 313 13.08 -14.47 -18.51
C ARG A 313 12.29 -13.26 -18.03
N ARG A 314 12.58 -12.07 -18.58
CA ARG A 314 11.80 -10.85 -18.32
C ARG A 314 10.34 -11.01 -18.76
N ALA A 315 10.11 -11.46 -20.00
CA ALA A 315 8.76 -11.64 -20.53
C ALA A 315 7.93 -12.67 -19.73
N GLU A 316 8.57 -13.75 -19.25
CA GLU A 316 7.94 -14.75 -18.38
C GLU A 316 7.48 -14.16 -17.03
N LEU A 317 8.27 -13.24 -16.45
CA LEU A 317 7.90 -12.55 -15.21
C LEU A 317 6.74 -11.56 -15.43
N GLU A 318 6.81 -10.75 -16.49
CA GLU A 318 5.75 -9.79 -16.85
C GLU A 318 4.42 -10.50 -17.19
N GLU A 319 4.46 -11.67 -17.84
CA GLU A 319 3.26 -12.48 -18.10
C GLU A 319 2.70 -13.13 -16.82
N ALA A 320 3.56 -13.60 -15.91
CA ALA A 320 3.14 -14.17 -14.63
C ALA A 320 2.48 -13.13 -13.71
N GLU A 321 3.03 -11.91 -13.66
CA GLU A 321 2.45 -10.79 -12.92
C GLU A 321 1.08 -10.40 -13.50
N ARG A 322 0.95 -10.29 -14.83
CA ARG A 322 -0.33 -10.03 -15.48
C ARG A 322 -1.37 -11.12 -15.19
N LYS A 323 -1.00 -12.41 -15.30
CA LYS A 323 -1.88 -13.54 -14.99
C LYS A 323 -2.38 -13.57 -13.55
N ARG A 324 -1.55 -13.12 -12.59
CA ARG A 324 -1.99 -12.96 -11.20
C ARG A 324 -3.09 -11.90 -11.10
N LEU A 325 -2.87 -10.71 -11.67
CA LEU A 325 -3.83 -9.61 -11.63
C LEU A 325 -5.14 -9.95 -12.37
N GLU A 326 -5.06 -10.69 -13.49
CA GLU A 326 -6.21 -11.25 -14.20
C GLU A 326 -7.03 -12.20 -13.31
N ALA A 327 -6.39 -13.10 -12.56
CA ALA A 327 -7.05 -14.03 -11.64
C ALA A 327 -7.68 -13.31 -10.43
N GLU A 328 -6.97 -12.36 -9.84
CA GLU A 328 -7.41 -11.54 -8.69
C GLU A 328 -8.67 -10.73 -9.05
N ASN A 329 -8.71 -10.14 -10.25
CA ASN A 329 -9.90 -9.49 -10.81
C ASN A 329 -11.05 -10.48 -11.11
N ALA A 330 -10.74 -11.69 -11.62
CA ALA A 330 -11.75 -12.69 -11.94
C ALA A 330 -12.43 -13.28 -10.69
N ASP A 331 -11.69 -13.46 -9.59
CA ASP A 331 -12.24 -13.88 -8.31
C ASP A 331 -13.07 -12.76 -7.67
N LEU A 332 -12.60 -11.50 -7.67
CA LEU A 332 -13.39 -10.35 -7.26
C LEU A 332 -14.72 -10.24 -8.04
N ALA A 333 -14.68 -10.44 -9.37
CA ALA A 333 -15.89 -10.43 -10.20
C ALA A 333 -16.87 -11.57 -9.87
N ARG A 334 -16.35 -12.76 -9.49
CA ARG A 334 -17.17 -13.90 -9.03
C ARG A 334 -17.81 -13.61 -7.69
N PHE A 335 -17.03 -13.23 -6.67
CA PHE A 335 -17.52 -12.88 -5.33
C PHE A 335 -18.58 -11.77 -5.39
N ARG A 336 -18.34 -10.73 -6.21
CA ARG A 336 -19.34 -9.69 -6.46
C ARG A 336 -20.67 -10.29 -6.96
N SER A 337 -20.61 -11.18 -7.94
CA SER A 337 -21.81 -11.77 -8.55
C SER A 337 -22.58 -12.67 -7.57
N GLU A 338 -21.87 -13.48 -6.77
CA GLU A 338 -22.47 -14.36 -5.75
C GLU A 338 -23.10 -13.54 -4.60
N PHE A 339 -22.39 -12.52 -4.10
CA PHE A 339 -22.88 -11.60 -3.08
C PHE A 339 -24.11 -10.80 -3.52
N PHE A 340 -24.11 -10.21 -4.73
CA PHE A 340 -25.29 -9.53 -5.25
C PHE A 340 -26.46 -10.50 -5.48
N GLY A 341 -26.19 -11.77 -5.81
CA GLY A 341 -27.22 -12.82 -5.82
C GLY A 341 -27.90 -12.99 -4.47
N GLN A 342 -27.12 -13.25 -3.41
CA GLN A 342 -27.65 -13.41 -2.05
C GLN A 342 -28.37 -12.15 -1.55
N LEU A 343 -27.75 -10.97 -1.67
CA LEU A 343 -28.30 -9.72 -1.14
C LEU A 343 -29.53 -9.24 -1.93
N SER A 344 -29.60 -9.47 -3.24
CA SER A 344 -30.83 -9.21 -4.01
C SER A 344 -31.98 -10.13 -3.60
N GLN A 345 -31.72 -11.39 -3.25
CA GLN A 345 -32.73 -12.33 -2.74
C GLN A 345 -33.28 -11.92 -1.37
N VAL A 346 -32.46 -11.34 -0.48
CA VAL A 346 -32.88 -10.86 0.85
C VAL A 346 -33.64 -9.52 0.80
N LEU A 347 -33.39 -8.70 -0.22
CA LEU A 347 -34.06 -7.40 -0.41
C LEU A 347 -35.27 -7.46 -1.35
N ALA A 348 -35.43 -8.52 -2.14
CA ALA A 348 -36.59 -8.76 -2.99
C ALA A 348 -37.88 -8.86 -2.16
N GLY A 349 -38.75 -7.84 -2.27
CA GLY A 349 -40.02 -7.76 -1.57
C GLY A 349 -40.13 -6.65 -0.51
N ARG A 350 -39.09 -5.84 -0.30
CA ARG A 350 -39.17 -4.63 0.54
C ARG A 350 -39.61 -3.41 -0.27
N GLU A 351 -40.57 -2.62 0.22
CA GLU A 351 -40.95 -1.35 -0.39
C GLU A 351 -39.80 -0.32 -0.36
N GLY A 352 -39.70 0.50 -1.40
CA GLY A 352 -38.72 1.59 -1.50
C GLY A 352 -37.30 1.20 -1.98
N VAL A 353 -36.97 -0.10 -2.06
CA VAL A 353 -35.66 -0.60 -2.51
C VAL A 353 -35.74 -1.12 -3.95
N ARG A 354 -34.84 -0.67 -4.83
CA ARG A 354 -34.73 -1.15 -6.22
C ARG A 354 -33.30 -1.61 -6.52
N VAL A 355 -33.13 -2.89 -6.85
CA VAL A 355 -31.85 -3.44 -7.34
C VAL A 355 -31.69 -3.08 -8.82
N VAL A 356 -30.58 -2.44 -9.21
CA VAL A 356 -30.31 -2.05 -10.61
C VAL A 356 -28.89 -2.44 -10.99
N GLY A 357 -28.69 -3.69 -11.40
CA GLY A 357 -27.35 -4.20 -11.71
C GLY A 357 -26.51 -4.36 -10.44
N ASP A 358 -25.42 -3.58 -10.32
CA ASP A 358 -24.44 -3.67 -9.24
C ASP A 358 -24.63 -2.64 -8.10
N ARG A 359 -25.87 -2.20 -7.90
CA ARG A 359 -26.22 -1.15 -6.93
C ARG A 359 -27.65 -1.25 -6.39
N PHE A 360 -27.81 -0.88 -5.12
CA PHE A 360 -29.09 -0.80 -4.42
C PHE A 360 -29.56 0.64 -4.37
N VAL A 361 -30.65 0.96 -5.08
CA VAL A 361 -31.21 2.30 -5.20
C VAL A 361 -32.36 2.47 -4.21
N PHE A 362 -32.26 3.50 -3.36
CA PHE A 362 -33.26 3.87 -2.34
C PHE A 362 -33.82 5.26 -2.65
N SER A 363 -35.14 5.45 -2.53
CA SER A 363 -35.73 6.78 -2.64
C SER A 363 -35.32 7.67 -1.47
N SER A 364 -34.87 8.90 -1.75
CA SER A 364 -34.55 9.87 -0.70
C SER A 364 -35.75 10.24 0.17
N GLU A 365 -36.98 10.07 -0.32
CA GLU A 365 -38.22 10.39 0.39
C GLU A 365 -38.58 9.35 1.45
N VAL A 366 -37.99 8.15 1.36
CA VAL A 366 -38.13 7.07 2.35
C VAL A 366 -36.96 7.08 3.33
N LEU A 367 -35.77 7.50 2.87
CA LEU A 367 -34.58 7.58 3.72
C LEU A 367 -34.54 8.84 4.61
N PHE A 368 -34.93 10.02 4.08
CA PHE A 368 -34.75 11.31 4.74
C PHE A 368 -36.05 12.08 4.92
N THR A 369 -36.11 12.97 5.91
CA THR A 369 -37.20 13.95 5.99
C THR A 369 -37.13 14.96 4.82
N PRO A 370 -38.28 15.44 4.28
CA PRO A 370 -38.30 16.30 3.11
C PRO A 370 -37.44 17.55 3.26
N GLY A 371 -36.53 17.78 2.29
CA GLY A 371 -35.62 18.92 2.27
C GLY A 371 -34.38 18.81 3.18
N ALA A 372 -34.29 17.79 4.04
CA ALA A 372 -33.16 17.61 4.97
C ALA A 372 -32.16 16.54 4.50
N ALA A 373 -31.10 16.34 5.30
CA ALA A 373 -30.17 15.21 5.20
C ALA A 373 -30.24 14.27 6.43
N ASP A 374 -31.18 14.49 7.34
CA ASP A 374 -31.41 13.65 8.51
C ASP A 374 -32.25 12.42 8.17
N LEU A 375 -31.83 11.25 8.64
CA LEU A 375 -32.50 9.98 8.34
C LEU A 375 -33.80 9.82 9.14
N ALA A 376 -34.88 9.51 8.44
CA ALA A 376 -36.17 9.13 9.00
C ALA A 376 -36.09 7.78 9.74
N ALA A 377 -37.07 7.47 10.59
CA ALA A 377 -37.09 6.22 11.36
C ALA A 377 -37.20 4.99 10.45
N GLU A 378 -38.02 5.11 9.41
CA GLU A 378 -38.21 4.15 8.33
C GLU A 378 -36.90 3.95 7.54
N GLY A 379 -36.23 5.05 7.18
CA GLY A 379 -34.94 5.04 6.52
C GLY A 379 -33.84 4.34 7.32
N ARG A 380 -33.77 4.63 8.62
CA ARG A 380 -32.88 3.94 9.58
C ARG A 380 -33.14 2.43 9.57
N ALA A 381 -34.40 2.00 9.68
CA ALA A 381 -34.78 0.58 9.64
C ALA A 381 -34.42 -0.10 8.30
N GLN A 382 -34.54 0.61 7.16
CA GLN A 382 -34.11 0.08 5.86
C GLN A 382 -32.59 -0.13 5.80
N ILE A 383 -31.80 0.88 6.17
CA ILE A 383 -30.33 0.79 6.15
C ILE A 383 -29.83 -0.28 7.15
N ALA A 384 -30.44 -0.39 8.34
CA ALA A 384 -30.11 -1.44 9.31
C ALA A 384 -30.27 -2.86 8.75
N GLY A 385 -31.36 -3.11 8.01
CA GLY A 385 -31.58 -4.40 7.34
C GLY A 385 -30.54 -4.72 6.26
N VAL A 386 -30.04 -3.70 5.56
CA VAL A 386 -28.98 -3.85 4.55
C VAL A 386 -27.61 -4.07 5.20
N VAL A 387 -27.31 -3.35 6.29
CA VAL A 387 -26.06 -3.50 7.06
C VAL A 387 -25.94 -4.88 7.71
N ALA A 388 -27.04 -5.46 8.21
CA ALA A 388 -27.03 -6.82 8.76
C ALA A 388 -26.55 -7.85 7.72
N THR A 389 -27.15 -7.86 6.53
CA THR A 389 -26.77 -8.79 5.44
C THR A 389 -25.40 -8.45 4.83
N LEU A 390 -25.03 -7.17 4.75
CA LEU A 390 -23.67 -6.75 4.41
C LEU A 390 -22.64 -7.35 5.37
N THR A 391 -22.91 -7.34 6.68
CA THR A 391 -21.99 -7.83 7.71
C THR A 391 -21.85 -9.36 7.65
N GLU A 392 -22.95 -10.07 7.40
CA GLU A 392 -22.98 -11.54 7.24
C GLU A 392 -22.11 -12.03 6.07
N VAL A 393 -22.17 -11.36 4.91
CA VAL A 393 -21.39 -11.78 3.73
C VAL A 393 -20.01 -11.12 3.66
N ALA A 394 -19.79 -9.97 4.31
CA ALA A 394 -18.46 -9.35 4.44
C ALA A 394 -17.43 -10.30 5.07
N GLY A 395 -17.84 -11.15 6.00
CA GLY A 395 -17.00 -12.19 6.60
C GLY A 395 -16.60 -13.35 5.65
N GLN A 396 -17.20 -13.43 4.46
CA GLN A 396 -16.90 -14.45 3.44
C GLN A 396 -15.91 -13.93 2.39
N ILE A 397 -15.63 -12.62 2.33
CA ILE A 397 -14.72 -12.03 1.35
C ILE A 397 -13.27 -12.19 1.82
N PRO A 398 -12.35 -12.78 1.02
CA PRO A 398 -10.96 -12.98 1.42
C PRO A 398 -10.26 -11.69 1.88
N PRO A 399 -9.41 -11.74 2.94
CA PRO A 399 -8.80 -10.54 3.53
C PRO A 399 -7.82 -9.82 2.61
N GLY A 400 -7.34 -10.47 1.54
CA GLY A 400 -6.51 -9.83 0.51
C GLY A 400 -7.26 -8.90 -0.46
N ILE A 401 -8.60 -8.88 -0.43
CA ILE A 401 -9.41 -8.05 -1.34
C ILE A 401 -9.76 -6.71 -0.68
N ASP A 402 -9.33 -5.60 -1.29
CA ASP A 402 -9.51 -4.25 -0.75
C ASP A 402 -10.83 -3.59 -1.19
N TRP A 403 -11.94 -4.29 -0.93
CA TRP A 403 -13.29 -3.80 -1.22
C TRP A 403 -13.79 -2.71 -0.24
N ILE A 404 -14.67 -1.85 -0.72
CA ILE A 404 -15.44 -0.87 0.06
C ILE A 404 -16.89 -0.80 -0.44
N ILE A 405 -17.81 -0.36 0.42
CA ILE A 405 -19.15 0.09 0.03
C ILE A 405 -19.12 1.60 -0.16
N ARG A 406 -19.37 2.04 -1.38
CA ARG A 406 -19.58 3.46 -1.69
C ARG A 406 -21.07 3.78 -1.63
N VAL A 407 -21.40 4.86 -0.94
CA VAL A 407 -22.74 5.44 -0.80
C VAL A 407 -22.79 6.67 -1.68
N ASP A 408 -23.51 6.55 -2.80
CA ASP A 408 -23.62 7.57 -3.84
C ASP A 408 -24.92 8.36 -3.65
N GLY A 409 -24.81 9.67 -3.42
CA GLY A 409 -25.93 10.58 -3.22
C GLY A 409 -26.26 11.37 -4.48
N HIS A 410 -27.56 11.52 -4.78
CA HIS A 410 -28.05 12.25 -5.93
C HIS A 410 -29.25 13.15 -5.61
N THR A 411 -29.39 14.25 -6.35
CA THR A 411 -30.56 15.13 -6.32
C THR A 411 -31.35 15.03 -7.62
N ASP A 412 -32.45 15.78 -7.71
CA ASP A 412 -33.01 16.16 -9.00
C ASP A 412 -32.36 17.47 -9.50
N ASN A 413 -32.87 17.99 -10.62
CA ASN A 413 -32.40 19.18 -11.32
C ASN A 413 -33.06 20.49 -10.84
N VAL A 414 -33.70 20.52 -9.66
CA VAL A 414 -34.25 21.76 -9.09
C VAL A 414 -33.14 22.46 -8.31
N PRO A 415 -32.77 23.70 -8.65
CA PRO A 415 -31.78 24.43 -7.87
C PRO A 415 -32.27 24.73 -6.46
N LEU A 416 -31.42 24.52 -5.46
CA LEU A 416 -31.68 25.03 -4.11
C LEU A 416 -31.65 26.56 -4.10
N SER A 417 -32.37 27.17 -3.16
CA SER A 417 -32.46 28.63 -3.04
C SER A 417 -31.20 29.32 -2.49
N GLY A 418 -30.16 28.56 -2.11
CA GLY A 418 -28.95 29.06 -1.43
C GLY A 418 -29.17 29.62 -0.02
N ALA A 419 -30.43 29.72 0.44
CA ALA A 419 -30.82 30.29 1.74
C ALA A 419 -31.25 29.22 2.77
N GLY A 420 -31.02 27.94 2.46
CA GLY A 420 -31.29 26.80 3.35
C GLY A 420 -30.04 26.31 4.09
N ALA A 421 -30.09 25.09 4.61
CA ALA A 421 -28.96 24.45 5.30
C ALA A 421 -27.84 23.94 4.38
N PHE A 422 -28.05 24.00 3.06
CA PHE A 422 -27.10 23.60 2.01
C PHE A 422 -27.11 24.66 0.91
N ALA A 423 -25.94 25.02 0.39
CA ALA A 423 -25.79 26.02 -0.66
C ALA A 423 -26.27 25.50 -2.02
N ASP A 424 -25.96 24.24 -2.35
CA ASP A 424 -26.27 23.63 -3.65
C ASP A 424 -26.58 22.11 -3.59
N ASN A 425 -26.82 21.53 -4.76
CA ASN A 425 -27.12 20.11 -4.92
C ASN A 425 -25.92 19.18 -4.68
N TRP A 426 -24.66 19.67 -4.76
CA TRP A 426 -23.49 18.89 -4.35
C TRP A 426 -23.43 18.75 -2.83
N GLU A 427 -23.60 19.84 -2.09
CA GLU A 427 -23.64 19.81 -0.62
C GLU A 427 -24.78 18.91 -0.11
N LEU A 428 -26.00 19.07 -0.64
CA LEU A 428 -27.14 18.25 -0.21
C LEU A 428 -26.94 16.75 -0.50
N SER A 429 -26.42 16.40 -1.68
CA SER A 429 -26.17 14.99 -2.02
C SER A 429 -25.02 14.38 -1.20
N GLN A 430 -23.92 15.12 -1.01
CA GLN A 430 -22.79 14.69 -0.20
C GLN A 430 -23.15 14.56 1.29
N ALA A 431 -23.96 15.48 1.82
CA ALA A 431 -24.45 15.43 3.19
C ALA A 431 -25.35 14.21 3.42
N ARG A 432 -26.28 13.93 2.50
CA ARG A 432 -27.16 12.74 2.57
C ARG A 432 -26.37 11.43 2.54
N ALA A 433 -25.41 11.30 1.62
CA ALA A 433 -24.52 10.14 1.57
C ALA A 433 -23.70 9.99 2.87
N LEU A 434 -23.21 11.10 3.43
CA LEU A 434 -22.46 11.11 4.69
C LEU A 434 -23.35 10.76 5.89
N SER A 435 -24.61 11.19 5.93
CA SER A 435 -25.57 10.79 6.99
C SER A 435 -25.81 9.29 7.02
N VAL A 436 -25.94 8.66 5.85
CA VAL A 436 -26.05 7.19 5.74
C VAL A 436 -24.77 6.52 6.25
N VAL A 437 -23.58 6.94 5.79
CA VAL A 437 -22.30 6.39 6.27
C VAL A 437 -22.11 6.58 7.78
N ARG A 438 -22.47 7.75 8.33
CA ARG A 438 -22.43 8.02 9.77
C ARG A 438 -23.34 7.08 10.56
N TYR A 439 -24.57 6.85 10.09
CA TYR A 439 -25.51 5.92 10.71
C TYR A 439 -25.01 4.47 10.65
N MET A 440 -24.43 4.05 9.51
CA MET A 440 -23.83 2.72 9.35
C MET A 440 -22.66 2.49 10.32
N VAL A 441 -21.86 3.50 10.62
CA VAL A 441 -20.71 3.40 11.55
C VAL A 441 -21.16 3.53 13.01
N ALA A 442 -21.91 4.58 13.36
CA ALA A 442 -22.15 4.97 14.75
C ALA A 442 -23.28 4.17 15.42
N ASP A 443 -24.39 3.96 14.71
CA ASP A 443 -25.57 3.27 15.24
C ASP A 443 -25.56 1.76 14.95
N LEU A 444 -24.81 1.33 13.92
CA LEU A 444 -24.83 -0.04 13.40
C LEU A 444 -23.45 -0.74 13.38
N GLY A 445 -22.37 -0.05 13.78
CA GLY A 445 -21.05 -0.66 13.98
C GLY A 445 -20.31 -1.14 12.72
N PHE A 446 -20.74 -0.78 11.52
CA PHE A 446 -20.11 -1.23 10.28
C PHE A 446 -18.70 -0.61 10.11
N PRO A 447 -17.67 -1.36 9.68
CA PRO A 447 -16.30 -0.87 9.67
C PRO A 447 -16.10 0.40 8.80
N PRO A 448 -15.64 1.53 9.37
CA PRO A 448 -15.50 2.79 8.63
C PRO A 448 -14.47 2.69 7.49
N ALA A 449 -13.45 1.83 7.63
CA ALA A 449 -12.47 1.56 6.59
C ALA A 449 -13.03 0.81 5.35
N ARG A 450 -14.27 0.32 5.44
CA ARG A 450 -15.03 -0.32 4.34
C ARG A 450 -16.14 0.59 3.79
N LEU A 451 -16.15 1.89 4.11
CA LEU A 451 -17.18 2.84 3.67
C LEU A 451 -16.60 4.10 3.01
N ALA A 452 -17.29 4.59 1.99
CA ALA A 452 -17.06 5.90 1.38
C ALA A 452 -18.40 6.58 1.07
N ALA A 453 -18.47 7.91 1.21
CA ALA A 453 -19.65 8.72 0.89
C ALA A 453 -19.32 9.69 -0.25
N THR A 454 -20.13 9.73 -1.31
CA THR A 454 -19.89 10.59 -2.48
C THR A 454 -21.18 11.27 -2.93
N GLY A 455 -21.19 12.60 -2.99
CA GLY A 455 -22.26 13.37 -3.64
C GLY A 455 -21.99 13.54 -5.14
N PHE A 456 -23.04 13.37 -5.96
CA PHE A 456 -23.00 13.61 -7.42
C PHE A 456 -23.97 14.73 -7.88
N GLY A 457 -24.70 15.33 -6.94
CA GLY A 457 -25.75 16.31 -7.23
C GLY A 457 -26.75 15.81 -8.29
N GLU A 458 -27.06 16.69 -9.22
CA GLU A 458 -27.99 16.48 -10.33
C GLU A 458 -27.33 15.82 -11.57
N PHE A 459 -26.01 15.69 -11.58
CA PHE A 459 -25.21 15.37 -12.78
C PHE A 459 -25.20 13.88 -13.18
N GLN A 460 -25.92 13.03 -12.44
CA GLN A 460 -26.17 11.63 -12.79
C GLN A 460 -27.66 11.28 -12.63
N PRO A 461 -28.54 11.76 -13.53
CA PRO A 461 -29.95 11.41 -13.53
C PRO A 461 -30.18 9.98 -14.06
N VAL A 462 -31.13 9.26 -13.46
CA VAL A 462 -31.63 7.96 -13.93
C VAL A 462 -32.94 8.07 -14.70
N ALA A 463 -33.68 9.17 -14.53
CA ALA A 463 -34.88 9.50 -15.27
C ALA A 463 -34.71 10.87 -15.95
N THR A 464 -34.93 10.91 -17.27
CA THR A 464 -34.79 12.13 -18.07
C THR A 464 -36.09 12.93 -18.11
N GLY A 465 -36.03 14.23 -17.82
CA GLY A 465 -37.15 15.17 -17.91
C GLY A 465 -37.63 15.71 -16.56
N ASP A 466 -38.56 16.67 -16.63
CA ASP A 466 -38.94 17.53 -15.50
C ASP A 466 -40.20 17.10 -14.72
N SER A 467 -40.71 15.89 -14.93
CA SER A 467 -41.89 15.39 -14.22
C SER A 467 -41.60 15.15 -12.74
N ALA A 468 -42.63 15.18 -11.89
CA ALA A 468 -42.49 14.94 -10.45
C ALA A 468 -41.90 13.55 -10.17
N GLU A 469 -42.29 12.55 -10.98
CA GLU A 469 -41.88 11.15 -10.91
C GLU A 469 -40.45 10.94 -11.42
N ALA A 470 -40.01 11.72 -12.42
CA ALA A 470 -38.63 11.71 -12.89
C ALA A 470 -37.69 12.32 -11.82
N ARG A 471 -38.09 13.46 -11.24
CA ARG A 471 -37.35 14.10 -10.15
C ARG A 471 -37.29 13.23 -8.89
N ALA A 472 -38.41 12.62 -8.48
CA ALA A 472 -38.44 11.66 -7.37
C ALA A 472 -37.49 10.46 -7.58
N GLN A 473 -37.39 9.95 -8.81
CA GLN A 473 -36.44 8.88 -9.14
C GLN A 473 -34.99 9.34 -9.17
N ASN A 474 -34.71 10.61 -9.50
CA ASN A 474 -33.34 11.15 -9.47
C ASN A 474 -32.87 11.42 -8.02
N ARG A 475 -33.76 11.90 -7.13
CA ARG A 475 -33.54 12.06 -5.68
C ARG A 475 -33.35 10.71 -4.96
N ARG A 476 -32.15 10.13 -5.03
CA ARG A 476 -31.87 8.77 -4.51
C ARG A 476 -30.52 8.65 -3.81
N ILE A 477 -30.39 7.56 -3.05
CA ILE A 477 -29.10 7.02 -2.59
C ILE A 477 -28.86 5.71 -3.30
N GLU A 478 -27.63 5.47 -3.76
CA GLU A 478 -27.20 4.19 -4.30
C GLU A 478 -26.09 3.60 -3.41
N LEU A 479 -26.25 2.35 -2.94
CA LEU A 479 -25.18 1.59 -2.29
C LEU A 479 -24.53 0.66 -3.31
N LYS A 480 -23.21 0.78 -3.48
CA LYS A 480 -22.42 0.02 -4.46
C LYS A 480 -21.15 -0.57 -3.84
N LEU A 481 -20.86 -1.84 -4.17
CA LEU A 481 -19.58 -2.47 -3.89
C LEU A 481 -18.54 -2.06 -4.96
N THR A 482 -17.35 -1.65 -4.52
CA THR A 482 -16.20 -1.28 -5.38
C THR A 482 -14.88 -1.67 -4.70
N GLU A 483 -13.80 -1.70 -5.46
CA GLU A 483 -12.43 -1.63 -4.94
C GLU A 483 -12.13 -0.19 -4.46
N ARG A 484 -11.13 -0.04 -3.58
CA ARG A 484 -10.76 1.22 -2.90
C ARG A 484 -9.94 2.19 -3.75
#